data_AF-A0A453B9G4-F1
#
_entry.id   AF-A0A453B9G4-F1
#
_cell.length_a   1.000
_cell.length_b   1.000
_cell.length_c   1.000
_cell.angle_alpha   90.00
_cell.angle_beta   90.00
_cell.angle_gamma   90.00
#
_symmetry.space_group_name_H-M   'P 1'
#
loop_
_entity.id
_entity.type
_entity.pdbx_description
1 polymer ?
#
loop_
_entity_poly.entity_id
_entity_poly.type
_entity_poly.pdbx_seq_one_letter_code
_entity_poly.pdbx_strand_id
1 'polypeptide(L)'
;MIACISPADSNAEETINTLKYANRARNIQNKAVINRDPVTAEMQKLRSQLEQLQSELLFSRSGSAALEELQLLQQKVSLLELKNSELYCELKEREMSCEQLAQRAIATQLEKDQLMLKLESARNGKSWDDIENAGSEQVC
;
A
#
# COMPACT_ATOMS: atom_id res chain seq x y z
N MET A 1 22.07 64.77 5.84
CA MET A 1 22.71 66.07 5.50
C MET A 1 22.34 67.06 6.59
N ILE A 2 23.31 67.86 7.05
CA ILE A 2 23.08 68.95 8.02
C ILE A 2 23.52 70.24 7.34
N ALA A 3 22.67 71.26 7.40
CA ALA A 3 22.97 72.59 6.87
C ALA A 3 23.32 73.52 8.03
N CYS A 4 24.54 74.05 8.02
CA CYS A 4 25.02 75.01 9.03
C CYS A 4 24.99 76.42 8.44
N ILE A 5 24.41 77.38 9.16
CA ILE A 5 24.21 78.76 8.69
C ILE A 5 24.59 79.76 9.78
N SER A 6 24.93 80.99 9.36
CA SER A 6 25.20 82.09 10.28
C SER A 6 23.97 82.97 10.43
N PRO A 7 23.62 83.43 11.65
CA PRO A 7 22.50 84.34 11.88
C PRO A 7 22.83 85.81 11.58
N ALA A 8 24.07 86.14 11.20
CA ALA A 8 24.47 87.51 10.91
C ALA A 8 23.89 88.01 9.58
N ASP A 9 23.38 89.25 9.57
CA ASP A 9 22.77 89.87 8.39
C ASP A 9 23.73 89.99 7.20
N SER A 10 25.03 90.14 7.47
CA SER A 10 26.08 90.17 6.44
C SER A 10 26.12 88.89 5.60
N ASN A 11 25.62 87.77 6.14
CA ASN A 11 25.69 86.45 5.52
C ASN A 11 24.30 85.97 5.06
N ALA A 12 23.29 86.84 5.04
CA ALA A 12 21.92 86.47 4.71
C ALA A 12 21.79 85.83 3.32
N GLU A 13 22.53 86.34 2.33
CA GLU A 13 22.52 85.80 0.97
C GLU A 13 23.05 84.36 0.90
N GLU A 14 24.19 84.09 1.53
CA GLU A 14 24.78 82.75 1.60
C GLU A 14 23.92 81.76 2.41
N THR A 15 23.29 82.25 3.49
CA THR A 15 22.32 81.48 4.28
C THR A 15 21.13 81.07 3.42
N ILE A 16 20.58 81.97 2.57
CA ILE A 16 19.49 81.65 1.63
C ILE A 16 19.93 80.58 0.62
N ASN A 17 21.14 80.69 0.07
CA ASN A 17 21.67 79.72 -0.89
C ASN A 17 21.84 78.33 -0.26
N THR A 18 22.35 78.27 0.97
CA THR A 18 22.49 77.03 1.76
C THR A 18 21.14 76.38 2.03
N LEU A 19 20.12 77.15 2.41
CA LEU A 19 18.77 76.65 2.65
C LEU A 19 18.09 76.15 1.37
N LYS A 20 18.28 76.84 0.23
CA LYS A 20 17.81 76.36 -1.09
C LYS A 20 18.43 75.01 -1.45
N TYR A 21 19.73 74.85 -1.21
CA TYR A 21 20.41 73.58 -1.44
C TYR A 21 19.89 72.46 -0.52
N ALA A 22 19.73 72.75 0.77
CA ALA A 22 19.15 71.80 1.73
C ALA A 22 17.73 71.35 1.33
N ASN A 23 16.90 72.27 0.82
CA ASN A 23 15.56 71.96 0.34
C ASN A 23 15.59 71.05 -0.91
N ARG A 24 16.51 71.29 -1.85
CA ARG A 24 16.73 70.38 -3.00
C ARG A 24 17.22 69.01 -2.54
N ALA A 25 18.18 68.96 -1.61
CA ALA A 25 18.73 67.71 -1.10
C ALA A 25 17.70 66.88 -0.32
N ARG A 26 16.72 67.52 0.34
CA ARG A 26 15.58 66.85 0.98
C ARG A 26 14.74 66.04 -0.02
N ASN A 27 14.69 66.47 -1.27
CA ASN A 27 13.90 65.81 -2.31
C ASN A 27 14.66 64.66 -3.01
N ILE A 28 15.93 64.42 -2.66
CA ILE A 28 16.69 63.30 -3.21
C ILE A 28 16.20 62.00 -2.56
N GLN A 29 15.65 61.11 -3.38
CA GLN A 29 15.21 59.78 -2.95
C GLN A 29 16.30 58.75 -3.21
N ASN A 30 16.90 58.23 -2.14
CA ASN A 30 17.85 57.13 -2.23
C ASN A 30 17.14 55.79 -1.99
N LYS A 31 17.43 54.79 -2.83
CA LYS A 31 17.03 53.40 -2.59
C LYS A 31 18.12 52.70 -1.79
N ALA A 32 17.91 52.56 -0.49
CA ALA A 32 18.82 51.79 0.35
C ALA A 32 18.75 50.31 -0.06
N VAL A 33 19.91 49.73 -0.38
CA VAL A 33 20.07 48.30 -0.68
C VAL A 33 21.08 47.74 0.31
N ILE A 34 20.79 46.58 0.88
CA ILE A 34 21.75 45.86 1.72
C ILE A 34 22.83 45.33 0.79
N ASN A 35 24.02 45.92 0.84
CA ASN A 35 25.19 45.39 0.16
C ASN A 35 25.65 44.12 0.88
N ARG A 36 25.19 42.97 0.36
CA ARG A 36 25.75 41.67 0.70
C ARG A 36 26.82 41.34 -0.33
N ASP A 37 27.88 40.67 0.10
CA ASP A 37 28.88 40.17 -0.83
C ASP A 37 28.21 39.27 -1.88
N PRO A 38 28.49 39.48 -3.17
CA PRO A 38 27.83 38.74 -4.24
C PRO A 38 28.07 37.23 -4.09
N VAL A 39 29.27 36.85 -3.65
CA VAL A 39 29.65 35.45 -3.40
C VAL A 39 28.82 34.83 -2.27
N THR A 40 28.63 35.56 -1.17
CA THR A 40 27.84 35.07 -0.03
C THR A 40 26.35 34.97 -0.40
N ALA A 41 25.83 35.94 -1.16
CA ALA A 41 24.45 35.93 -1.63
C ALA A 41 24.20 34.76 -2.61
N GLU A 42 25.12 34.50 -3.53
CA GLU A 42 25.06 33.37 -4.44
C GLU A 42 25.15 32.04 -3.69
N MET A 43 26.06 31.93 -2.73
CA MET A 43 26.17 30.73 -1.88
C MET A 43 24.88 30.46 -1.10
N GLN A 44 24.25 31.50 -0.54
CA GLN A 44 22.95 31.35 0.13
C GLN A 44 21.85 30.89 -0.82
N LYS A 45 21.79 31.45 -2.03
CA LYS A 45 20.82 31.05 -3.06
C LYS A 45 21.02 29.59 -3.49
N LEU A 46 22.27 29.17 -3.69
CA LEU A 46 22.58 27.78 -4.04
C LEU A 46 22.23 26.82 -2.91
N ARG A 47 22.52 27.19 -1.65
CA ARG A 47 22.13 26.39 -0.48
C ARG A 47 20.61 26.24 -0.36
N SER A 48 19.84 27.30 -0.56
CA SER A 48 18.38 27.22 -0.51
C SER A 48 17.82 26.35 -1.64
N GLN A 49 18.41 26.41 -2.84
CA GLN A 49 18.01 25.57 -3.96
C GLN A 49 18.32 24.09 -3.70
N LEU A 50 19.48 23.78 -3.12
CA LEU A 50 19.83 22.41 -2.73
C LEU A 50 18.85 21.84 -1.70
N GLU A 51 18.48 22.63 -0.69
CA GLU A 51 17.53 22.21 0.34
C GLU A 51 16.14 21.93 -0.24
N GLN A 52 15.65 22.80 -1.14
CA GLN A 52 14.40 22.59 -1.85
C GLN A 52 14.43 21.30 -2.68
N LEU A 53 15.46 21.11 -3.51
CA LEU A 53 15.59 19.91 -4.34
C LEU A 53 15.70 18.62 -3.51
N GLN A 54 16.43 18.65 -2.39
CA GLN A 54 16.50 17.51 -1.49
C GLN A 54 15.13 17.17 -0.88
N SER A 55 14.35 18.18 -0.50
CA SER A 55 12.99 17.97 0.04
C SER A 55 12.04 17.35 -0.99
N GLU A 56 12.10 17.79 -2.25
CA GLU A 56 11.29 17.25 -3.34
C GLU A 56 11.67 15.80 -3.65
N LEU A 57 12.98 15.50 -3.69
CA LEU A 57 13.47 14.13 -3.90
C LEU A 57 13.07 13.20 -2.76
N LEU A 58 13.12 13.66 -1.50
CA LEU A 58 12.66 12.87 -0.36
C LEU A 58 11.17 12.56 -0.44
N PHE A 59 10.35 13.56 -0.80
CA PHE A 59 8.92 13.38 -0.98
C PHE A 59 8.61 12.40 -2.13
N SER A 60 9.26 12.57 -3.27
CA SER A 60 9.08 11.70 -4.44
C SER A 60 9.55 10.26 -4.19
N ARG A 61 10.70 10.07 -3.55
CA ARG A 61 11.21 8.74 -3.18
C ARG A 61 10.33 8.05 -2.14
N SER A 62 9.79 8.80 -1.18
CA SER A 62 8.86 8.25 -0.18
C SER A 62 7.56 7.79 -0.84
N GLY A 63 7.02 8.55 -1.80
CA GLY A 63 5.85 8.16 -2.58
C GLY A 63 6.12 6.95 -3.48
N SER A 64 7.29 6.88 -4.13
CA SER A 64 7.68 5.78 -5.01
C SER A 64 7.90 4.47 -4.25
N ALA A 65 8.60 4.51 -3.10
CA ALA A 65 8.86 3.32 -2.30
C ALA A 65 7.55 2.75 -1.70
N ALA A 66 6.65 3.62 -1.23
CA ALA A 66 5.34 3.21 -0.75
C ALA A 66 4.48 2.60 -1.87
N LEU A 67 4.57 3.13 -3.10
CA LEU A 67 3.86 2.60 -4.25
C LEU A 67 4.37 1.22 -4.67
N GLU A 68 5.70 1.04 -4.70
CA GLU A 68 6.33 -0.27 -4.98
C GLU A 68 5.97 -1.31 -3.93
N GLU A 69 5.99 -0.96 -2.65
CA GLU A 69 5.59 -1.85 -1.56
C GLU A 69 4.11 -2.25 -1.67
N LEU A 70 3.23 -1.30 -1.99
CA LEU A 70 1.80 -1.56 -2.16
C LEU A 70 1.55 -2.48 -3.36
N GLN A 71 2.26 -2.29 -4.47
CA GLN A 71 2.16 -3.14 -5.66
C GLN A 71 2.66 -4.57 -5.38
N LEU A 72 3.75 -4.72 -4.62
CA LEU A 72 4.25 -6.03 -4.20
C LEU A 72 3.27 -6.75 -3.27
N LEU A 73 2.66 -6.03 -2.32
CA LEU A 73 1.63 -6.56 -1.43
C LEU A 73 0.39 -7.02 -2.21
N GLN A 74 -0.06 -6.25 -3.19
CA GLN A 74 -1.18 -6.64 -4.06
C GLN A 74 -0.89 -7.94 -4.83
N GLN A 75 0.30 -8.08 -5.41
CA GLN A 75 0.71 -9.32 -6.08
C GLN A 75 0.73 -10.51 -5.12
N LYS A 76 1.23 -10.31 -3.90
CA LYS A 76 1.27 -11.36 -2.87
C LYS A 76 -0.14 -11.80 -2.46
N VAL A 77 -1.06 -10.86 -2.27
CA VAL A 77 -2.46 -11.16 -1.93
C VAL A 77 -3.11 -11.99 -3.03
N SER A 78 -2.97 -11.58 -4.29
CA SER A 78 -3.52 -12.33 -5.43
C SER A 78 -2.96 -13.75 -5.53
N LEU A 79 -1.66 -13.94 -5.30
CA LEU A 79 -1.03 -15.27 -5.29
C LEU A 79 -1.54 -16.14 -4.12
N LEU A 80 -1.72 -15.56 -2.94
CA LEU A 80 -2.26 -16.27 -1.78
C LEU A 80 -3.72 -16.65 -1.98
N GLU A 81 -4.53 -15.80 -2.60
CA GLU A 81 -5.92 -16.09 -2.95
C GLU A 81 -6.01 -17.25 -3.94
N LEU A 82 -5.17 -17.24 -5.00
CA LEU A 82 -5.09 -18.35 -5.95
C LEU A 82 -4.73 -19.66 -5.25
N LYS A 83 -3.67 -19.65 -4.44
CA LYS A 83 -3.21 -20.84 -3.73
C LYS A 83 -4.23 -21.37 -2.72
N ASN A 84 -4.95 -20.47 -2.03
CA ASN A 84 -6.05 -20.87 -1.17
C ASN A 84 -7.15 -21.54 -1.98
N SER A 85 -7.51 -20.99 -3.16
CA SER A 85 -8.54 -21.59 -4.02
C SER A 85 -8.15 -23.00 -4.49
N GLU A 86 -6.88 -23.20 -4.88
CA GLU A 86 -6.33 -24.52 -5.24
C GLU A 86 -6.41 -25.50 -4.07
N LEU A 87 -5.96 -25.09 -2.88
CA LEU A 87 -6.01 -25.94 -1.68
C LEU A 87 -7.45 -26.31 -1.29
N TYR A 88 -8.41 -25.40 -1.44
CA TYR A 88 -9.82 -25.70 -1.21
C TYR A 88 -10.37 -26.72 -2.22
N CYS A 89 -9.99 -26.61 -3.50
CA CYS A 89 -10.34 -27.61 -4.51
C CYS A 89 -9.75 -28.99 -4.17
N GLU A 90 -8.46 -29.06 -3.85
CA GLU A 90 -7.82 -30.33 -3.47
C GLU A 90 -8.46 -30.94 -2.22
N LEU A 91 -8.75 -30.14 -1.20
CA LEU A 91 -9.40 -30.61 0.01
C LEU A 91 -10.76 -31.26 -0.32
N LYS A 92 -11.57 -30.57 -1.12
CA LYS A 92 -12.89 -31.05 -1.53
C LYS A 92 -12.81 -32.35 -2.34
N GLU A 93 -11.84 -32.47 -3.24
CA GLU A 93 -11.61 -33.71 -4.00
C GLU A 93 -11.25 -34.88 -3.07
N ARG A 94 -10.41 -34.63 -2.06
CA ARG A 94 -10.02 -35.65 -1.07
C ARG A 94 -11.19 -36.04 -0.17
N GLU A 95 -12.02 -35.10 0.24
CA GLU A 95 -13.26 -35.38 0.98
C GLU A 95 -14.19 -36.29 0.18
N MET A 96 -14.46 -35.96 -1.09
CA MET A 96 -15.26 -36.79 -1.99
C MET A 96 -14.66 -38.19 -2.18
N SER A 97 -13.33 -38.30 -2.30
CA SER A 97 -12.65 -39.59 -2.41
C SER A 97 -12.81 -40.42 -1.13
N CYS A 98 -12.70 -39.81 0.04
CA CYS A 98 -12.90 -40.49 1.33
C CYS A 98 -14.34 -40.97 1.48
N GLU A 99 -15.33 -40.15 1.11
CA GLU A 99 -16.74 -40.54 1.12
C GLU A 99 -17.02 -41.74 0.21
N GLN A 100 -16.47 -41.73 -1.00
CA GLN A 100 -16.61 -42.85 -1.94
C GLN A 100 -16.00 -44.15 -1.39
N LEU A 101 -14.81 -44.07 -0.78
CA LEU A 101 -14.18 -45.23 -0.16
C LEU A 101 -15.00 -45.76 1.02
N ALA A 102 -15.56 -44.86 1.85
CA ALA A 102 -16.44 -45.23 2.95
C ALA A 102 -17.72 -45.93 2.45
N GLN A 103 -18.37 -45.40 1.41
CA GLN A 103 -19.56 -46.02 0.79
C GLN A 103 -19.24 -47.40 0.23
N ARG A 104 -18.11 -47.56 -0.47
CA ARG A 104 -17.66 -48.87 -0.97
C ARG A 104 -17.41 -49.85 0.17
N ALA A 105 -16.74 -49.43 1.24
CA ALA A 105 -16.48 -50.27 2.40
C ALA A 105 -17.79 -50.78 3.00
N ILE A 106 -18.79 -49.92 3.18
CA ILE A 106 -20.13 -50.30 3.66
C ILE A 106 -20.80 -51.31 2.73
N ALA A 107 -20.81 -51.05 1.41
CA ALA A 107 -21.41 -51.97 0.44
C ALA A 107 -20.77 -53.36 0.48
N THR A 108 -19.44 -53.43 0.49
CA THR A 108 -18.73 -54.71 0.59
C THR A 108 -18.97 -55.43 1.92
N GLN A 109 -19.16 -54.69 3.01
CA GLN A 109 -19.48 -55.26 4.32
C GLN A 109 -20.90 -55.85 4.32
N LEU A 110 -21.87 -55.15 3.72
CA LEU A 110 -23.24 -55.66 3.56
C LEU A 110 -23.28 -56.93 2.70
N GLU A 111 -22.57 -56.95 1.56
CA GLU A 111 -22.45 -58.15 0.71
C GLU A 111 -21.83 -59.32 1.50
N LYS A 112 -20.77 -59.06 2.26
CA LYS A 112 -20.16 -60.06 3.14
C LYS A 112 -21.16 -60.61 4.17
N ASP A 113 -21.92 -59.74 4.84
CA ASP A 113 -22.89 -60.13 5.85
C ASP A 113 -24.05 -60.94 5.23
N GLN A 114 -24.49 -60.59 4.01
CA GLN A 114 -25.47 -61.37 3.25
C GLN A 114 -24.94 -62.77 2.90
N LEU A 115 -23.70 -62.89 2.45
CA LEU A 115 -23.09 -64.19 2.15
C LEU A 115 -22.91 -65.03 3.41
N MET A 116 -22.55 -64.42 4.54
CA MET A 116 -22.49 -65.10 5.84
C MET A 116 -23.84 -65.70 6.23
N LEU A 117 -24.94 -64.95 6.10
CA LEU A 117 -26.29 -65.44 6.39
C LEU A 117 -26.71 -66.60 5.47
N LYS A 118 -26.34 -66.54 4.17
CA LYS A 118 -26.57 -67.65 3.23
C LYS A 118 -25.78 -68.90 3.63
N LEU A 119 -24.51 -68.74 4.03
CA LEU A 119 -23.68 -69.85 4.51
C LEU A 119 -24.25 -70.49 5.78
N GLU A 120 -24.73 -69.68 6.74
CA GLU A 120 -25.40 -70.19 7.95
C GLU A 120 -26.71 -70.93 7.63
N SER A 121 -27.50 -70.41 6.68
CA SER A 121 -28.73 -71.05 6.22
C SER A 121 -28.48 -72.40 5.54
N ALA A 122 -27.43 -72.49 4.72
CA ALA A 122 -26.99 -73.75 4.11
C ALA A 122 -26.45 -74.74 5.15
N ARG A 123 -25.70 -74.26 6.16
CA ARG A 123 -25.21 -75.08 7.28
C ARG A 123 -26.34 -75.68 8.12
N ASN A 124 -27.46 -74.98 8.24
CA ASN A 124 -28.65 -75.43 8.96
C ASN A 124 -29.56 -76.38 8.14
N GLY A 125 -29.15 -76.81 6.95
CA GLY A 125 -29.81 -77.87 6.18
C GLY A 125 -31.02 -77.45 5.34
N LYS A 126 -31.18 -76.15 5.05
CA LYS A 126 -32.21 -75.64 4.11
C LYS A 126 -31.86 -76.03 2.66
N SER A 127 -32.87 -76.31 1.83
CA SER A 127 -32.66 -76.63 0.40
C SER A 127 -32.10 -75.42 -0.35
N TRP A 128 -31.27 -75.65 -1.37
CA TRP A 128 -30.68 -74.57 -2.18
C TRP A 128 -31.74 -73.70 -2.86
N ASP A 129 -32.88 -74.29 -3.25
CA ASP A 129 -34.02 -73.57 -3.86
C ASP A 129 -34.68 -72.56 -2.89
N ASP A 130 -34.67 -72.83 -1.57
CA ASP A 130 -35.24 -71.93 -0.56
C ASP A 130 -34.30 -70.75 -0.21
N ILE A 131 -33.00 -70.89 -0.47
CA ILE A 131 -31.96 -69.91 -0.15
C ILE A 131 -31.86 -68.83 -1.24
N GLU A 132 -32.11 -69.17 -2.51
CA GLU A 132 -32.17 -68.18 -3.60
C GLU A 132 -33.46 -67.36 -3.56
N ASN A 133 -34.59 -67.99 -3.24
CA ASN A 133 -35.91 -67.34 -3.31
C ASN A 133 -36.11 -66.24 -2.24
N ALA A 134 -35.47 -66.38 -1.08
CA ALA A 134 -35.50 -65.37 0.00
C ALA A 134 -34.74 -64.07 -0.34
N GLY A 135 -33.86 -64.08 -1.36
CA GLY A 135 -33.17 -62.88 -1.82
C GLY A 135 -33.97 -62.03 -2.82
N SER A 136 -34.97 -62.62 -3.48
CA SER A 136 -35.79 -61.98 -4.51
C SER A 136 -37.03 -61.25 -3.97
N GLU A 137 -37.44 -61.50 -2.72
CA GLU A 137 -38.59 -60.83 -2.09
C GLU A 137 -38.24 -59.48 -1.41
N GLN A 138 -36.98 -59.03 -1.47
CA GLN A 138 -36.50 -57.79 -0.86
C GLN A 138 -36.16 -56.67 -1.86
N VAL A 139 -36.72 -56.75 -3.07
CA VAL A 139 -36.71 -55.64 -4.04
C VAL A 139 -38.15 -55.35 -4.49
N CYS A 140 -38.89 -54.66 -3.61
CA CYS A 140 -40.08 -53.85 -3.91
C CYS A 140 -40.08 -52.65 -2.96
#